data_AF-A0A0L6JMM6-F1
#
_entry.id   AF-A0A0L6JMM6-F1
#
_cell.length_a   1.000
_cell.length_b   1.000
_cell.length_c   1.000
_cell.angle_alpha   90.00
_cell.angle_beta   90.00
_cell.angle_gamma   90.00
#
_symmetry.space_group_name_H-M   'P 1'
#
loop_
_entity.id
_entity.type
_entity.pdbx_description
1 polymer ?
#
loop_
_entity_poly.entity_id
_entity_poly.type
_entity_poly.pdbx_seq_one_letter_code
_entity_poly.pdbx_strand_id
1 'polypeptide(L)'
;MSIKRKIVLALLFSILTTMFFTNTLYADNQPSIFIEFDKTKASVGETIKASVKINNIKDFGGYQVRLRYNPKVLQAVDADNGTPLENKTPPTKGDLLQNKDYSPMGLTTNIIEDGILDFGNLYMNMIDYKKSGKAETTGTLAVIGFKVLQDAATEVIFDDVNGNPGAINGVMLFDWTGAQLASGYSIVNAPKINASSKPIPLPSFTTRPTLKPSTAASPASSAAPETSASAVVSPDNTKADDNSAAKDETPAENKSTLIVVIIVLAAVVVIIPIIMVVLMKKRKK
;
A
#
# COMPACT_ATOMS: atom_id res chain seq x y z
N MET A 1 -6.74 56.39 -12.42
CA MET A 1 -7.24 55.59 -11.26
C MET A 1 -6.59 56.08 -9.98
N SER A 2 -7.38 56.46 -8.96
CA SER A 2 -6.85 57.06 -7.73
C SER A 2 -5.99 56.07 -6.93
N ILE A 3 -5.02 56.57 -6.17
CA ILE A 3 -4.17 55.80 -5.26
C ILE A 3 -4.99 54.86 -4.37
N LYS A 4 -6.14 55.32 -3.87
CA LYS A 4 -7.03 54.53 -3.03
C LYS A 4 -7.58 53.31 -3.79
N ARG A 5 -7.98 53.49 -5.05
CA ARG A 5 -8.45 52.40 -5.92
C ARG A 5 -7.34 51.39 -6.24
N LYS A 6 -6.09 51.83 -6.41
CA LYS A 6 -4.95 50.92 -6.67
C LYS A 6 -4.60 50.06 -5.45
N ILE A 7 -4.69 50.63 -4.25
CA ILE A 7 -4.47 49.90 -2.99
C ILE A 7 -5.57 48.86 -2.78
N VAL A 8 -6.83 49.22 -3.02
CA VAL A 8 -7.96 48.28 -2.91
C VAL A 8 -7.83 47.14 -3.93
N LEU A 9 -7.43 47.43 -5.16
CA LEU A 9 -7.26 46.38 -6.18
C LEU A 9 -6.09 45.43 -5.85
N ALA A 10 -4.99 45.95 -5.30
CA ALA A 10 -3.86 45.13 -4.86
C ALA A 10 -4.23 44.23 -3.67
N LEU A 11 -5.03 44.74 -2.72
CA LEU A 11 -5.56 43.95 -1.59
C LEU A 11 -6.50 42.84 -2.07
N LEU A 12 -7.41 43.14 -2.99
CA LEU A 12 -8.32 42.13 -3.57
C LEU A 12 -7.55 41.05 -4.35
N PHE A 13 -6.54 41.44 -5.11
CA PHE A 13 -5.69 40.50 -5.83
C PHE A 13 -4.88 39.61 -4.88
N SER A 14 -4.35 40.18 -3.78
CA SER A 14 -3.64 39.42 -2.73
C SER A 14 -4.54 38.38 -2.06
N ILE A 15 -5.78 38.73 -1.74
CA ILE A 15 -6.76 37.80 -1.13
C ILE A 15 -7.14 36.69 -2.12
N LEU A 16 -7.31 37.05 -3.40
CA LEU A 16 -7.63 36.09 -4.45
C LEU A 16 -6.47 35.11 -4.69
N THR A 17 -5.22 35.57 -4.61
CA THR A 17 -4.05 34.69 -4.73
C THR A 17 -3.91 33.72 -3.54
N THR A 18 -4.29 34.09 -2.32
CA THR A 18 -4.23 33.16 -1.17
C THR A 18 -5.25 32.02 -1.26
N MET A 19 -6.34 32.19 -2.01
CA MET A 19 -7.32 31.13 -2.24
C MET A 19 -6.90 30.10 -3.29
N PHE A 20 -5.83 30.36 -4.07
CA PHE A 20 -5.29 29.42 -5.04
C PHE A 20 -4.17 28.51 -4.50
N PHE A 21 -3.73 28.69 -3.24
CA PHE A 21 -2.62 27.92 -2.66
C PHE A 21 -3.00 26.85 -1.63
N THR A 22 -4.29 26.59 -1.35
CA THR A 22 -4.66 25.62 -0.28
C THR A 22 -4.96 24.20 -0.75
N ASN A 23 -4.61 23.83 -2.00
CA ASN A 23 -4.68 22.43 -2.45
C ASN A 23 -3.30 21.77 -2.54
N THR A 24 -2.38 22.13 -1.65
CA THR A 24 -1.36 21.14 -1.26
C THR A 24 -2.09 20.08 -0.45
N LEU A 25 -2.44 18.96 -1.09
CA LEU A 25 -2.68 17.68 -0.42
C LEU A 25 -1.54 17.52 0.60
N TYR A 26 -1.83 17.76 1.88
CA TYR A 26 -0.96 17.26 2.92
C TYR A 26 -0.99 15.75 2.73
N ALA A 27 0.12 15.17 2.26
CA ALA A 27 0.35 13.76 2.46
C ALA A 27 0.20 13.56 3.98
N ASP A 28 -0.86 12.85 4.38
CA ASP A 28 -1.05 12.51 5.77
C ASP A 28 0.19 11.74 6.19
N ASN A 29 1.05 12.38 6.98
CA ASN A 29 2.36 11.82 7.33
C ASN A 29 2.23 10.82 8.49
N GLN A 30 1.00 10.50 8.92
CA GLN A 30 0.76 9.55 9.99
C GLN A 30 0.93 8.10 9.51
N PRO A 31 1.53 7.22 10.35
CA PRO A 31 1.60 5.80 10.06
C PRO A 31 0.20 5.22 9.87
N SER A 32 -0.05 4.60 8.72
CA SER A 32 -1.37 4.05 8.41
C SER A 32 -1.32 2.90 7.42
N ILE A 33 -2.36 2.07 7.46
CA ILE A 33 -2.76 1.17 6.39
C ILE A 33 -4.15 1.56 5.91
N PHE A 34 -4.35 1.57 4.60
CA PHE A 34 -5.60 2.04 4.01
C PHE A 34 -5.93 1.37 2.68
N ILE A 35 -7.18 1.50 2.25
CA ILE A 35 -7.66 1.06 0.95
C ILE A 35 -7.97 2.29 0.11
N GLU A 36 -7.36 2.38 -1.07
CA GLU A 36 -7.58 3.44 -2.04
C GLU A 36 -8.29 2.87 -3.26
N PHE A 37 -9.43 3.45 -3.65
CA PHE A 37 -10.11 3.12 -4.89
C PHE A 37 -9.72 4.10 -6.00
N ASP A 38 -9.56 3.58 -7.21
CA ASP A 38 -9.39 4.42 -8.42
C ASP A 38 -10.66 5.24 -8.73
N LYS A 39 -11.83 4.66 -8.45
CA LYS A 39 -13.15 5.30 -8.55
C LYS A 39 -14.13 4.70 -7.55
N THR A 40 -15.10 5.49 -7.11
CA THR A 40 -16.17 5.04 -6.19
C THR A 40 -17.52 4.86 -6.87
N LYS A 41 -17.60 5.14 -8.18
CA LYS A 41 -18.81 5.00 -9.00
C LYS A 41 -18.50 4.10 -10.20
N ALA A 42 -19.29 3.06 -10.39
CA ALA A 42 -19.10 2.12 -11.49
C ALA A 42 -20.41 1.41 -11.86
N SER A 43 -20.62 1.22 -13.16
CA SER A 43 -21.76 0.49 -13.71
C SER A 43 -21.57 -1.03 -13.59
N VAL A 44 -22.66 -1.80 -13.68
CA VAL A 44 -22.58 -3.27 -13.73
C VAL A 44 -21.66 -3.71 -14.88
N GLY A 45 -20.73 -4.61 -14.58
CA GLY A 45 -19.71 -5.11 -15.50
C GLY A 45 -18.39 -4.33 -15.46
N GLU A 46 -18.38 -3.08 -14.97
CA GLU A 46 -17.14 -2.34 -14.76
C GLU A 46 -16.37 -2.86 -13.54
N THR A 47 -15.05 -2.66 -13.56
CA THR A 47 -14.15 -2.98 -12.45
C THR A 47 -13.68 -1.71 -11.76
N ILE A 48 -13.68 -1.74 -10.42
CA ILE A 48 -13.04 -0.76 -9.54
C ILE A 48 -11.71 -1.38 -9.08
N LYS A 49 -10.60 -0.64 -9.16
CA LYS A 49 -9.31 -1.07 -8.59
C LYS A 49 -9.21 -0.59 -7.16
N ALA A 50 -8.87 -1.51 -6.27
CA ALA A 50 -8.65 -1.29 -4.86
C ALA A 50 -7.20 -1.58 -4.49
N SER A 51 -6.45 -0.55 -4.14
CA SER A 51 -5.07 -0.66 -3.70
C SER A 51 -5.01 -0.68 -2.17
N VAL A 52 -4.50 -1.76 -1.60
CA VAL A 52 -4.12 -1.82 -0.18
C VAL A 52 -2.75 -1.17 -0.05
N LYS A 53 -2.67 -0.09 0.72
CA LYS A 53 -1.47 0.75 0.82
C LYS A 53 -1.08 0.96 2.27
N ILE A 54 0.22 1.19 2.49
CA ILE A 54 0.74 1.66 3.76
C ILE A 54 1.42 3.01 3.57
N ASN A 55 1.45 3.78 4.64
CA ASN A 55 2.17 5.03 4.71
C ASN A 55 2.93 5.10 6.03
N ASN A 56 4.22 5.44 5.96
CA ASN A 56 5.12 5.70 7.08
C ASN A 56 5.14 4.61 8.17
N ILE A 57 5.01 3.34 7.78
CA ILE A 57 5.17 2.21 8.71
C ILE A 57 6.66 1.97 8.91
N LYS A 58 7.18 2.41 10.05
CA LYS A 58 8.60 2.28 10.40
C LYS A 58 9.03 0.81 10.35
N ASP A 59 10.21 0.57 9.77
CA ASP A 59 10.87 -0.73 9.75
C ASP A 59 10.02 -1.86 9.14
N PHE A 60 9.01 -1.56 8.32
CA PHE A 60 8.07 -2.53 7.77
C PHE A 60 8.76 -3.72 7.08
N GLY A 61 8.37 -4.95 7.43
CA GLY A 61 8.92 -6.19 6.90
C GLY A 61 7.89 -7.23 6.44
N GLY A 62 6.60 -7.00 6.69
CA GLY A 62 5.55 -7.89 6.23
C GLY A 62 4.15 -7.50 6.70
N TYR A 63 3.15 -8.13 6.10
CA TYR A 63 1.75 -7.94 6.46
C TYR A 63 0.92 -9.21 6.28
N GLN A 64 -0.20 -9.25 6.99
CA GLN A 64 -1.36 -10.05 6.64
C GLN A 64 -2.61 -9.19 6.84
N VAL A 65 -3.51 -9.20 5.87
CA VAL A 65 -4.78 -8.46 5.92
C VAL A 65 -5.94 -9.35 5.57
N ARG A 66 -7.07 -9.07 6.21
CA ARG A 66 -8.37 -9.64 5.92
C ARG A 66 -9.33 -8.55 5.48
N LEU A 67 -9.84 -8.69 4.27
CA LEU A 67 -10.84 -7.79 3.68
C LEU A 67 -12.19 -8.49 3.60
N ARG A 68 -13.26 -7.73 3.81
CA ARG A 68 -14.63 -8.15 3.54
C ARG A 68 -15.29 -7.30 2.47
N TYR A 69 -16.06 -7.96 1.62
CA TYR A 69 -16.91 -7.37 0.59
C TYR A 69 -18.23 -8.15 0.48
N ASN A 70 -19.21 -7.61 -0.25
CA ASN A 70 -20.44 -8.34 -0.53
C ASN A 70 -20.33 -9.10 -1.86
N PRO A 71 -20.26 -10.44 -1.87
CA PRO A 71 -20.05 -11.24 -3.08
C PRO A 71 -21.28 -11.26 -4.00
N LYS A 72 -22.43 -10.77 -3.54
CA LYS A 72 -23.62 -10.57 -4.40
C LYS A 72 -23.55 -9.27 -5.19
N VAL A 73 -22.77 -8.28 -4.73
CA VAL A 73 -22.65 -6.95 -5.35
C VAL A 73 -21.34 -6.80 -6.11
N LEU A 74 -20.26 -7.38 -5.60
CA LEU A 74 -18.93 -7.31 -6.19
C LEU A 74 -18.36 -8.72 -6.39
N GLN A 75 -17.64 -8.92 -7.49
CA GLN A 75 -16.77 -10.08 -7.70
C GLN A 75 -15.31 -9.64 -7.59
N ALA A 76 -14.55 -10.27 -6.70
CA ALA A 76 -13.11 -10.06 -6.64
C ALA A 76 -12.44 -10.71 -7.87
N VAL A 77 -11.60 -9.93 -8.55
CA VAL A 77 -10.88 -10.32 -9.76
C VAL A 77 -9.42 -9.84 -9.66
N ASP A 78 -8.54 -10.48 -10.42
CA ASP A 78 -7.18 -9.99 -10.66
C ASP A 78 -7.23 -8.60 -11.32
N ALA A 79 -6.43 -7.67 -10.82
CA ALA A 79 -6.50 -6.26 -11.21
C ALA A 79 -5.92 -5.97 -12.61
N ASP A 80 -5.14 -6.90 -13.17
CA ASP A 80 -4.45 -6.74 -14.45
C ASP A 80 -5.21 -7.43 -15.58
N ASN A 81 -5.69 -8.65 -15.34
CA ASN A 81 -6.32 -9.47 -16.37
C ASN A 81 -7.83 -9.71 -16.17
N GLY A 82 -8.40 -9.32 -15.02
CA GLY A 82 -9.84 -9.42 -14.74
C GLY A 82 -10.34 -10.85 -14.49
N THR A 83 -9.45 -11.83 -14.33
CA THR A 83 -9.85 -13.21 -13.99
C THR A 83 -10.38 -13.28 -12.55
N PRO A 84 -11.47 -14.02 -12.26
CA PRO A 84 -11.98 -14.17 -10.90
C PRO A 84 -10.91 -14.74 -9.95
N LEU A 85 -10.81 -14.16 -8.75
CA LEU A 85 -9.97 -14.73 -7.70
C LEU A 85 -10.62 -16.01 -7.14
N GLU A 86 -9.79 -17.00 -6.83
CA GLU A 86 -10.18 -18.22 -6.13
C GLU A 86 -9.65 -18.20 -4.69
N ASN A 87 -10.00 -19.24 -3.92
CA ASN A 87 -9.63 -19.38 -2.50
C ASN A 87 -8.10 -19.36 -2.24
N LYS A 88 -7.29 -19.66 -3.27
CA LYS A 88 -5.82 -19.66 -3.22
C LYS A 88 -5.16 -18.68 -4.18
N THR A 89 -5.92 -17.87 -4.90
CA THR A 89 -5.37 -16.88 -5.83
C THR A 89 -5.03 -15.60 -5.07
N PRO A 90 -3.75 -15.21 -4.98
CA PRO A 90 -3.38 -13.94 -4.34
C PRO A 90 -3.89 -12.76 -5.18
N PRO A 91 -4.14 -11.60 -4.56
CA PRO A 91 -4.24 -10.33 -5.27
C PRO A 91 -3.02 -10.03 -6.15
N THR A 92 -3.21 -9.12 -7.11
CA THR A 92 -2.10 -8.54 -7.87
C THR A 92 -1.12 -7.86 -6.90
N LYS A 93 0.18 -8.10 -7.08
CA LYS A 93 1.22 -7.56 -6.18
C LYS A 93 1.33 -6.04 -6.32
N GLY A 94 1.59 -5.36 -5.19
CA GLY A 94 1.98 -3.96 -5.19
C GLY A 94 3.48 -3.76 -5.46
N ASP A 95 3.98 -2.57 -5.13
CA ASP A 95 5.39 -2.19 -5.29
C ASP A 95 6.26 -2.61 -4.09
N LEU A 96 5.66 -2.81 -2.91
CA LEU A 96 6.39 -3.26 -1.72
C LEU A 96 6.53 -4.78 -1.65
N LEU A 97 7.56 -5.23 -0.94
CA LEU A 97 7.90 -6.63 -0.69
C LEU A 97 8.20 -7.43 -1.97
N GLN A 98 8.89 -6.79 -2.93
CA GLN A 98 9.22 -7.36 -4.24
C GLN A 98 10.70 -7.72 -4.42
N ASN A 99 11.59 -7.25 -3.54
CA ASN A 99 13.02 -7.53 -3.67
C ASN A 99 13.32 -9.00 -3.37
N LYS A 100 13.71 -9.74 -4.41
CA LYS A 100 13.99 -11.18 -4.35
C LYS A 100 15.18 -11.52 -3.44
N ASP A 101 16.11 -10.59 -3.24
CA ASP A 101 17.26 -10.77 -2.33
C ASP A 101 16.81 -11.01 -0.89
N TYR A 102 15.63 -10.48 -0.53
CA TYR A 102 15.04 -10.63 0.80
C TYR A 102 14.04 -11.79 0.89
N SER A 103 13.92 -12.60 -0.17
CA SER A 103 13.07 -13.79 -0.23
C SER A 103 11.61 -13.52 0.16
N PRO A 104 10.84 -12.78 -0.67
CA PRO A 104 9.44 -12.47 -0.38
C PRO A 104 8.58 -13.74 -0.42
N MET A 105 7.76 -13.93 0.60
CA MET A 105 6.89 -15.08 0.77
C MET A 105 5.45 -14.63 1.04
N GLY A 106 4.55 -15.03 0.14
CA GLY A 106 3.12 -14.73 0.25
C GLY A 106 2.31 -15.89 0.81
N LEU A 107 1.18 -15.56 1.45
CA LEU A 107 0.16 -16.52 1.87
C LEU A 107 -1.21 -16.02 1.42
N THR A 108 -2.09 -16.93 0.98
CA THR A 108 -3.47 -16.59 0.61
C THR A 108 -4.45 -17.70 1.00
N THR A 109 -5.53 -17.29 1.66
CA THR A 109 -6.59 -18.13 2.20
C THR A 109 -7.94 -17.44 2.07
N ASN A 110 -8.30 -16.98 0.87
CA ASN A 110 -9.58 -16.32 0.62
C ASN A 110 -10.75 -17.30 0.86
N ILE A 111 -11.91 -16.77 1.20
CA ILE A 111 -13.19 -17.48 1.27
C ILE A 111 -14.15 -16.72 0.36
N ILE A 112 -14.04 -16.97 -0.94
CA ILE A 112 -14.67 -16.14 -1.99
C ILE A 112 -16.19 -16.17 -1.88
N GLU A 113 -16.76 -17.33 -1.51
CA GLU A 113 -18.19 -17.53 -1.29
C GLU A 113 -18.77 -16.62 -0.20
N ASP A 114 -17.96 -16.28 0.80
CA ASP A 114 -18.33 -15.43 1.94
C ASP A 114 -17.88 -13.97 1.74
N GLY A 115 -17.26 -13.66 0.59
CA GLY A 115 -16.75 -12.33 0.32
C GLY A 115 -15.59 -11.93 1.23
N ILE A 116 -14.70 -12.89 1.52
CA ILE A 116 -13.52 -12.67 2.37
C ILE A 116 -12.26 -12.89 1.54
N LEU A 117 -11.37 -11.91 1.55
CA LEU A 117 -10.00 -12.05 1.08
C LEU A 117 -9.07 -12.05 2.30
N ASP A 118 -8.20 -13.05 2.43
CA ASP A 118 -7.23 -13.14 3.51
C ASP A 118 -5.87 -13.48 2.89
N PHE A 119 -4.97 -12.52 2.91
CA PHE A 119 -3.70 -12.60 2.20
C PHE A 119 -2.63 -11.78 2.90
N GLY A 120 -1.38 -12.14 2.65
CA GLY A 120 -0.23 -11.48 3.22
C GLY A 120 1.02 -11.73 2.41
N ASN A 121 2.05 -10.93 2.68
CA ASN A 121 3.39 -11.10 2.14
C ASN A 121 4.40 -10.61 3.19
N LEU A 122 5.57 -11.24 3.26
CA LEU A 122 6.66 -10.81 4.14
C LEU A 122 8.02 -11.13 3.50
N TYR A 123 9.06 -10.43 3.92
CA TYR A 123 10.43 -10.84 3.64
C TYR A 123 10.88 -11.91 4.63
N MET A 124 11.45 -13.00 4.12
CA MET A 124 12.00 -14.08 4.95
C MET A 124 13.43 -13.80 5.39
N ASN A 125 14.24 -13.16 4.55
CA ASN A 125 15.61 -12.77 4.89
C ASN A 125 15.62 -11.36 5.52
N MET A 126 15.03 -11.28 6.72
CA MET A 126 14.92 -10.03 7.48
C MET A 126 16.27 -9.51 7.98
N ILE A 127 17.28 -10.38 8.15
CA ILE A 127 18.62 -10.00 8.60
C ILE A 127 19.29 -9.10 7.55
N ASP A 128 19.34 -9.54 6.29
CA ASP A 128 19.95 -8.75 5.22
C ASP A 128 19.10 -7.54 4.86
N TYR A 129 17.78 -7.66 4.91
CA TYR A 129 16.88 -6.54 4.73
C TYR A 129 17.12 -5.45 5.78
N LYS A 130 17.22 -5.81 7.07
CA LYS A 130 17.55 -4.85 8.14
C LYS A 130 18.95 -4.27 7.99
N LYS A 131 19.93 -5.09 7.61
CA LYS A 131 21.32 -4.64 7.35
C LYS A 131 21.40 -3.63 6.20
N SER A 132 20.48 -3.69 5.24
CA SER A 132 20.44 -2.72 4.14
C SER A 132 20.21 -1.27 4.61
N GLY A 133 19.55 -1.08 5.76
CA GLY A 133 19.16 0.23 6.28
C GLY A 133 18.08 0.95 5.44
N LYS A 134 17.47 0.27 4.46
CA LYS A 134 16.53 0.84 3.49
C LYS A 134 15.14 0.21 3.65
N ALA A 135 14.45 0.56 4.74
CA ALA A 135 13.11 0.07 4.99
C ALA A 135 12.09 0.62 3.96
N GLU A 136 11.23 -0.27 3.46
CA GLU A 136 10.09 0.02 2.60
C GLU A 136 8.89 0.49 3.43
N THR A 137 8.81 1.79 3.70
CA THR A 137 7.87 2.31 4.72
C THR A 137 6.53 2.82 4.18
N THR A 138 6.45 3.11 2.87
CA THR A 138 5.28 3.69 2.20
C THR A 138 5.17 3.11 0.81
N GLY A 139 3.96 2.70 0.42
CA GLY A 139 3.71 2.12 -0.89
C GLY A 139 2.44 1.27 -0.94
N THR A 140 2.30 0.53 -2.02
CA THR A 140 1.21 -0.40 -2.31
C THR A 140 1.62 -1.82 -1.95
N LEU A 141 0.79 -2.50 -1.15
CA LEU A 141 0.98 -3.89 -0.76
C LEU A 141 0.36 -4.86 -1.78
N ALA A 142 -0.83 -4.52 -2.26
CA ALA A 142 -1.62 -5.35 -3.18
C ALA A 142 -2.66 -4.49 -3.93
N VAL A 143 -3.08 -4.98 -5.09
CA VAL A 143 -4.17 -4.40 -5.89
C VAL A 143 -5.19 -5.49 -6.19
N ILE A 144 -6.47 -5.19 -5.91
CA ILE A 144 -7.61 -6.08 -6.17
C ILE A 144 -8.53 -5.39 -7.18
N GLY A 145 -9.01 -6.11 -8.17
CA GLY A 145 -10.15 -5.66 -8.97
C GLY A 145 -11.47 -6.08 -8.31
N PHE A 146 -12.44 -5.18 -8.21
CA PHE A 146 -13.80 -5.48 -7.84
C PHE A 146 -14.74 -5.20 -9.01
N LYS A 147 -15.15 -6.26 -9.70
CA LYS A 147 -16.12 -6.18 -10.79
C LYS A 147 -17.52 -6.01 -10.21
N VAL A 148 -18.25 -4.99 -10.65
CA VAL A 148 -19.60 -4.70 -10.17
C VAL A 148 -20.61 -5.67 -10.79
N LEU A 149 -21.33 -6.40 -9.92
CA LEU A 149 -22.38 -7.35 -10.30
C LEU A 149 -23.78 -6.72 -10.21
N GLN A 150 -23.97 -5.77 -9.30
CA GLN A 150 -25.24 -5.09 -9.07
C GLN A 150 -25.03 -3.60 -8.80
N ASP A 151 -25.94 -2.76 -9.28
CA ASP A 151 -25.99 -1.34 -8.90
C ASP A 151 -26.57 -1.20 -7.50
N ALA A 152 -25.70 -1.26 -6.50
CA ALA A 152 -26.03 -1.12 -5.09
C ALA A 152 -24.91 -0.40 -4.34
N ALA A 153 -25.27 0.36 -3.31
CA ALA A 153 -24.29 0.91 -2.39
C ALA A 153 -23.70 -0.24 -1.56
N THR A 154 -22.37 -0.35 -1.54
CA THR A 154 -21.62 -1.38 -0.82
C THR A 154 -20.30 -0.83 -0.32
N GLU A 155 -19.58 -1.62 0.47
CA GLU A 155 -18.27 -1.26 1.03
C GLU A 155 -17.28 -2.42 0.91
N VAL A 156 -16.00 -2.09 0.99
CA VAL A 156 -14.89 -3.02 1.20
C VAL A 156 -14.13 -2.52 2.42
N ILE A 157 -13.98 -3.36 3.43
CA ILE A 157 -13.42 -2.98 4.73
C ILE A 157 -12.38 -3.97 5.20
N PHE A 158 -11.43 -3.50 6.01
CA PHE A 158 -10.67 -4.38 6.89
C PHE A 158 -11.59 -4.89 7.99
N ASP A 159 -11.55 -6.19 8.24
CA ASP A 159 -12.46 -6.79 9.21
C ASP A 159 -11.85 -8.00 9.91
N ASP A 160 -12.16 -8.10 11.20
CA ASP A 160 -11.78 -9.18 12.08
C ASP A 160 -12.93 -10.13 12.42
N VAL A 161 -14.09 -10.10 11.74
CA VAL A 161 -15.20 -11.01 12.09
C VAL A 161 -14.72 -12.47 12.19
N ASN A 162 -14.65 -12.94 13.45
CA ASN A 162 -14.12 -14.23 13.89
C ASN A 162 -12.68 -14.55 13.38
N GLY A 163 -11.87 -13.50 13.21
CA GLY A 163 -10.58 -13.45 12.50
C GLY A 163 -9.35 -13.83 13.33
N ASN A 164 -8.19 -13.76 12.69
CA ASN A 164 -6.92 -14.31 13.16
C ASN A 164 -6.55 -13.77 14.57
N PRO A 165 -6.24 -14.64 15.55
CA PRO A 165 -5.81 -14.21 16.88
C PRO A 165 -4.65 -13.21 16.77
N GLY A 166 -4.80 -12.04 17.39
CA GLY A 166 -3.78 -10.98 17.39
C GLY A 166 -3.93 -9.92 16.29
N ALA A 167 -4.81 -10.07 15.30
CA ALA A 167 -5.07 -9.03 14.32
C ALA A 167 -5.83 -7.84 14.91
N ILE A 168 -5.52 -6.63 14.46
CA ILE A 168 -6.24 -5.40 14.81
C ILE A 168 -7.17 -5.08 13.64
N ASN A 169 -8.48 -5.23 13.80
CA ASN A 169 -9.48 -5.05 12.74
C ASN A 169 -9.13 -5.79 11.43
N GLY A 170 -8.61 -7.01 11.54
CA GLY A 170 -8.22 -7.81 10.37
C GLY A 170 -6.85 -7.47 9.78
N VAL A 171 -6.04 -6.65 10.44
CA VAL A 171 -4.69 -6.27 10.00
C VAL A 171 -3.63 -6.79 10.97
N MET A 172 -2.58 -7.39 10.44
CA MET A 172 -1.31 -7.63 11.11
C MET A 172 -0.19 -7.02 10.27
N LEU A 173 0.60 -6.12 10.86
CA LEU A 173 1.82 -5.59 10.27
C LEU A 173 3.01 -6.10 11.08
N PHE A 174 4.11 -6.39 10.41
CA PHE A 174 5.34 -6.88 11.03
C PHE A 174 6.49 -5.94 10.66
N ASP A 175 7.37 -5.69 11.61
CA ASP A 175 8.64 -5.03 11.32
C ASP A 175 9.68 -6.02 10.74
N TRP A 176 10.83 -5.50 10.34
CA TRP A 176 11.98 -6.24 9.83
C TRP A 176 12.75 -7.03 10.91
N THR A 177 12.20 -7.15 12.11
CA THR A 177 12.63 -8.12 13.13
C THR A 177 11.66 -9.30 13.23
N GLY A 178 10.54 -9.24 12.51
CA GLY A 178 9.45 -10.20 12.57
C GLY A 178 8.48 -9.92 13.71
N ALA A 179 8.66 -8.84 14.46
CA ALA A 179 7.77 -8.47 15.54
C ALA A 179 6.50 -7.84 14.96
N GLN A 180 5.34 -8.30 15.46
CA GLN A 180 4.07 -7.69 15.09
C GLN A 180 3.96 -6.28 15.70
N LEU A 181 3.56 -5.31 14.88
CA LEU A 181 3.20 -3.98 15.33
C LEU A 181 1.81 -4.03 15.97
N ALA A 182 1.77 -3.91 17.30
CA ALA A 182 0.51 -3.96 18.07
C ALA A 182 -0.20 -2.59 18.19
N SER A 183 0.45 -1.49 17.80
CA SER A 183 -0.12 -0.14 17.84
C SER A 183 0.76 0.82 17.02
N GLY A 184 0.42 2.12 17.06
CA GLY A 184 1.24 3.17 16.44
C GLY A 184 0.93 3.43 14.96
N TYR A 185 -0.14 2.86 14.43
CA TYR A 185 -0.66 3.13 13.10
C TYR A 185 -2.19 3.15 13.10
N SER A 186 -2.77 3.85 12.12
CA SER A 186 -4.23 3.89 11.92
C SER A 186 -4.65 2.92 10.81
N ILE A 187 -5.86 2.38 10.93
CA ILE A 187 -6.49 1.53 9.91
C ILE A 187 -7.63 2.35 9.28
N VAL A 188 -7.55 2.60 7.97
CA VAL A 188 -8.50 3.46 7.26
C VAL A 188 -9.21 2.66 6.17
N ASN A 189 -10.50 2.45 6.36
CA ASN A 189 -11.35 1.79 5.35
C ASN A 189 -11.60 2.71 4.15
N ALA A 190 -11.91 2.11 3.00
CA ALA A 190 -12.28 2.86 1.80
C ALA A 190 -13.65 3.54 1.95
N PRO A 191 -13.91 4.61 1.18
CA PRO A 191 -15.26 5.16 1.02
C PRO A 191 -16.22 4.13 0.40
N LYS A 192 -17.52 4.31 0.60
CA LYS A 192 -18.54 3.44 -0.01
C LYS A 192 -18.53 3.51 -1.53
N ILE A 193 -18.69 2.36 -2.17
CA ILE A 193 -18.91 2.22 -3.62
C ILE A 193 -20.38 2.49 -3.91
N ASN A 194 -20.66 3.21 -4.99
CA ASN A 194 -22.01 3.54 -5.48
C ASN A 194 -22.91 4.10 -4.36
N ALA A 195 -22.38 5.01 -3.54
CA ALA A 195 -23.04 5.47 -2.30
C ALA A 195 -24.43 6.09 -2.47
N SER A 196 -24.79 6.50 -3.69
CA SER A 196 -26.12 7.05 -4.02
C SER A 196 -27.17 5.98 -4.35
N SER A 197 -26.75 4.72 -4.56
CA SER A 197 -27.64 3.60 -4.87
C SER A 197 -28.22 2.97 -3.61
N LYS A 198 -29.25 2.11 -3.75
CA LYS A 198 -29.83 1.40 -2.61
C LYS A 198 -28.78 0.50 -1.95
N PRO A 199 -28.59 0.54 -0.62
CA PRO A 199 -27.56 -0.25 0.03
C PRO A 199 -27.92 -1.74 0.10
N ILE A 200 -26.92 -2.60 -0.09
CA ILE A 200 -26.97 -4.01 0.26
C ILE A 200 -25.84 -4.27 1.27
N PRO A 201 -26.15 -4.63 2.53
CA PRO A 201 -25.15 -4.75 3.59
C PRO A 201 -24.19 -5.92 3.33
N LEU A 202 -23.01 -5.87 3.95
CA LEU A 202 -22.08 -7.01 3.96
C LEU A 202 -22.77 -8.27 4.56
N PRO A 203 -22.45 -9.48 4.07
CA PRO A 203 -22.98 -10.72 4.65
C PRO A 203 -22.68 -10.81 6.15
N SER A 204 -23.67 -11.14 6.98
CA SER A 204 -23.45 -11.38 8.42
C SER A 204 -23.23 -12.86 8.69
N PHE A 205 -22.31 -13.19 9.60
CA PHE A 205 -21.97 -14.58 9.93
C PHE A 205 -22.29 -14.88 11.39
N THR A 206 -22.92 -16.03 11.65
CA THR A 206 -23.19 -16.53 13.00
C THR A 206 -22.07 -17.44 13.53
N THR A 207 -21.21 -17.94 12.63
CA THR A 207 -20.04 -18.78 12.93
C THR A 207 -18.81 -18.27 12.16
N ARG A 208 -17.62 -18.74 12.52
CA ARG A 208 -16.39 -18.40 11.78
C ARG A 208 -16.46 -18.99 10.36
N PRO A 209 -16.35 -18.16 9.30
CA PRO A 209 -16.18 -18.63 7.94
C PRO A 209 -14.97 -19.55 7.81
N THR A 210 -15.13 -20.69 7.16
CA THR A 210 -14.04 -21.65 6.90
C THR A 210 -14.10 -22.09 5.45
N LEU A 211 -12.92 -22.28 4.84
CA LEU A 211 -12.81 -22.95 3.56
C LEU A 211 -13.60 -24.26 3.59
N LYS A 212 -14.58 -24.40 2.70
CA LYS A 212 -15.24 -25.68 2.50
C LYS A 212 -14.21 -26.71 2.02
N PRO A 213 -14.21 -27.94 2.53
CA PRO A 213 -13.33 -28.99 2.00
C PRO A 213 -13.52 -29.12 0.50
N SER A 214 -12.46 -28.90 -0.26
CA SER A 214 -12.45 -29.24 -1.69
C SER A 214 -12.61 -30.76 -1.78
N THR A 215 -13.63 -31.23 -2.48
CA THR A 215 -13.80 -32.65 -2.78
C THR A 215 -12.64 -33.06 -3.70
N ALA A 216 -11.50 -33.40 -3.11
CA ALA A 216 -10.37 -33.92 -3.86
C ALA A 216 -10.82 -35.20 -4.57
N ALA A 217 -10.75 -35.22 -5.90
CA ALA A 217 -10.82 -36.46 -6.63
C ALA A 217 -9.72 -37.39 -6.08
N SER A 218 -10.15 -38.53 -5.55
CA SER A 218 -9.28 -39.60 -5.05
C SER A 218 -8.14 -39.86 -6.05
N PRO A 219 -6.86 -39.85 -5.64
CA PRO A 219 -5.79 -40.26 -6.54
C PRO A 219 -5.98 -41.75 -6.83
N ALA A 220 -6.31 -42.07 -8.09
CA ALA A 220 -6.25 -43.42 -8.59
C ALA A 220 -4.82 -43.96 -8.35
N SER A 221 -4.76 -45.07 -7.62
CA SER A 221 -3.57 -45.88 -7.35
C SER A 221 -2.74 -46.08 -8.62
N SER A 222 -1.57 -45.46 -8.69
CA SER A 222 -0.54 -45.79 -9.69
C SER A 222 0.52 -46.64 -8.99
N ALA A 223 0.68 -47.86 -9.49
CA ALA A 223 1.54 -48.89 -8.96
C ALA A 223 3.02 -48.49 -8.98
N ALA A 224 3.74 -48.94 -7.95
CA ALA A 224 5.20 -48.90 -7.87
C ALA A 224 5.86 -49.66 -9.03
N PRO A 225 7.13 -49.31 -9.32
CA PRO A 225 8.12 -50.38 -9.35
C PRO A 225 9.37 -50.08 -8.50
N GLU A 226 10.06 -51.18 -8.27
CA GLU A 226 11.04 -51.50 -7.24
C GLU A 226 12.39 -50.77 -7.35
N THR A 227 13.00 -50.64 -6.16
CA THR A 227 14.42 -50.67 -5.78
C THR A 227 15.47 -51.01 -6.85
N SER A 228 16.54 -50.20 -6.90
CA SER A 228 17.90 -50.70 -7.12
C SER A 228 18.93 -49.80 -6.43
N ALA A 229 19.78 -50.43 -5.63
CA ALA A 229 20.89 -49.82 -4.90
C ALA A 229 22.18 -49.89 -5.74
N SER A 230 23.03 -48.87 -5.66
CA SER A 230 24.48 -49.02 -5.83
C SER A 230 25.25 -47.88 -5.19
N ALA A 231 26.40 -48.24 -4.66
CA ALA A 231 27.17 -47.55 -3.64
C ALA A 231 28.41 -46.82 -4.20
N VAL A 232 28.84 -45.78 -3.47
CA VAL A 232 30.23 -45.31 -3.21
C VAL A 232 31.06 -44.81 -4.41
N VAL A 233 31.61 -43.59 -4.30
CA VAL A 233 33.05 -43.27 -4.19
C VAL A 233 33.24 -41.75 -4.06
N SER A 234 34.01 -41.33 -3.05
CA SER A 234 34.56 -39.98 -2.83
C SER A 234 35.70 -39.69 -3.83
N PRO A 235 36.07 -38.42 -4.05
CA PRO A 235 37.36 -38.04 -3.48
C PRO A 235 37.40 -36.63 -2.86
N ASP A 236 38.20 -36.60 -1.80
CA ASP A 236 38.89 -35.48 -1.19
C ASP A 236 39.79 -34.75 -2.21
N ASN A 237 39.86 -33.42 -2.13
CA ASN A 237 41.13 -32.71 -2.27
C ASN A 237 41.03 -31.28 -1.71
N THR A 238 41.97 -31.02 -0.82
CA THR A 238 42.32 -29.76 -0.17
C THR A 238 43.06 -28.82 -1.13
N LYS A 239 42.85 -27.49 -0.99
CA LYS A 239 43.83 -26.53 -0.44
C LYS A 239 43.56 -25.08 -0.89
N ALA A 240 43.83 -24.20 0.08
CA ALA A 240 43.84 -22.75 0.16
C ALA A 240 44.34 -21.96 -1.07
N ASP A 241 43.87 -20.72 -1.21
CA ASP A 241 44.72 -19.56 -0.90
C ASP A 241 43.94 -18.24 -0.73
N ASP A 242 44.63 -17.36 -0.02
CA ASP A 242 44.29 -16.12 0.67
C ASP A 242 44.11 -14.90 -0.26
N ASN A 243 43.43 -13.88 0.27
CA ASN A 243 43.87 -12.47 0.35
C ASN A 243 42.82 -11.38 -0.04
N SER A 244 42.31 -10.74 1.03
CA SER A 244 42.26 -9.30 1.36
C SER A 244 42.02 -8.17 0.33
N ALA A 245 41.24 -7.19 0.84
CA ALA A 245 41.34 -5.72 0.69
C ALA A 245 40.59 -4.97 -0.43
N ALA A 246 39.42 -4.44 -0.03
CA ALA A 246 39.00 -3.02 0.04
C ALA A 246 39.35 -1.99 -1.06
N LYS A 247 38.30 -1.28 -1.52
CA LYS A 247 38.15 0.19 -1.72
C LYS A 247 36.74 0.42 -2.32
N ASP A 248 35.74 0.90 -1.60
CA ASP A 248 35.45 2.29 -1.18
C ASP A 248 35.60 3.33 -2.31
N GLU A 249 34.49 3.70 -2.95
CA GLU A 249 34.19 5.07 -3.39
C GLU A 249 32.66 5.29 -3.39
N THR A 250 32.24 6.32 -2.65
CA THR A 250 30.89 6.90 -2.59
C THR A 250 30.76 8.03 -3.61
N PRO A 251 29.56 8.30 -4.14
CA PRO A 251 29.17 9.68 -4.46
C PRO A 251 28.05 10.14 -3.52
N ALA A 252 28.31 11.24 -2.82
CA ALA A 252 27.37 11.94 -1.96
C ALA A 252 26.20 12.54 -2.76
N GLU A 253 24.98 12.28 -2.30
CA GLU A 253 23.75 12.86 -2.85
C GLU A 253 23.45 14.23 -2.21
N ASN A 254 23.29 15.23 -3.07
CA ASN A 254 23.08 16.63 -2.76
C ASN A 254 21.65 16.90 -2.21
N LYS A 255 21.51 17.03 -0.88
CA LYS A 255 20.31 17.56 -0.20
C LYS A 255 20.22 19.11 -0.17
N SER A 256 21.17 19.81 -0.78
CA SER A 256 21.28 21.28 -0.74
C SER A 256 20.37 22.00 -1.75
N THR A 257 20.06 21.39 -2.90
CA THR A 257 19.32 22.09 -3.96
C THR A 257 17.85 22.39 -3.60
N LEU A 258 17.17 21.52 -2.84
CA LEU A 258 15.75 21.70 -2.51
C LEU A 258 15.53 22.81 -1.46
N ILE A 259 16.41 22.91 -0.46
CA ILE A 259 16.33 23.94 0.60
C ILE A 259 16.65 25.32 0.01
N VAL A 260 17.62 25.41 -0.90
CA VAL A 260 17.96 26.67 -1.58
C VAL A 260 16.78 27.15 -2.45
N VAL A 261 16.08 26.26 -3.16
CA VAL A 261 14.90 26.62 -3.96
C VAL A 261 13.76 27.14 -3.08
N ILE A 262 13.51 26.54 -1.92
CA ILE A 262 12.46 26.99 -0.98
C ILE A 262 12.79 28.36 -0.38
N ILE A 263 14.05 28.61 0.01
CA ILE A 263 14.48 29.91 0.56
C ILE A 263 14.41 31.01 -0.52
N VAL A 264 14.81 30.70 -1.76
CA VAL A 264 14.72 31.65 -2.89
C VAL A 264 13.26 32.00 -3.20
N LEU A 265 12.35 31.02 -3.19
CA LEU A 265 10.92 31.27 -3.40
C LEU A 265 10.30 32.10 -2.26
N ALA A 266 10.64 31.81 -1.00
CA ALA A 266 10.17 32.59 0.15
C ALA A 266 10.66 34.05 0.09
N ALA A 267 11.90 34.28 -0.34
CA ALA A 267 12.45 35.62 -0.54
C ALA A 267 11.72 36.40 -1.64
N VAL A 268 11.42 35.75 -2.77
CA VAL A 268 10.72 36.39 -3.90
C VAL A 268 9.27 36.76 -3.53
N VAL A 269 8.56 35.90 -2.81
CA VAL A 269 7.14 36.10 -2.48
C VAL A 269 6.93 37.12 -1.35
N VAL A 270 7.85 37.22 -0.39
CA VAL A 270 7.67 38.09 0.79
C VAL A 270 8.43 39.42 0.66
N ILE A 271 9.68 39.39 0.16
CA ILE A 271 10.56 40.57 0.22
C ILE A 271 10.24 41.57 -0.89
N ILE A 272 9.94 41.09 -2.10
CA ILE A 272 9.62 41.95 -3.26
C ILE A 272 8.38 42.83 -3.02
N PRO A 273 7.24 42.31 -2.50
CA PRO A 273 6.08 43.16 -2.22
C PRO A 273 6.35 44.18 -1.10
N ILE A 274 7.15 43.83 -0.07
CA ILE A 274 7.54 44.77 0.99
C ILE A 274 8.39 45.91 0.42
N ILE A 275 9.39 45.59 -0.42
CA ILE A 275 10.22 46.60 -1.10
C ILE A 275 9.37 47.50 -2.00
N MET A 276 8.41 46.94 -2.76
CA MET A 276 7.49 47.75 -3.57
C MET A 276 6.66 48.72 -2.70
N VAL A 277 6.12 48.26 -1.56
CA VAL A 277 5.36 49.12 -0.64
C VAL A 277 6.22 50.25 -0.07
N VAL A 278 7.49 49.97 0.27
CA VAL A 278 8.43 50.98 0.77
C VAL A 278 8.80 52.00 -0.33
N LEU A 279 9.07 51.54 -1.56
CA LEU A 279 9.35 52.41 -2.70
C LEU A 279 8.14 53.29 -3.08
N MET A 280 6.93 52.74 -3.00
CA MET A 280 5.69 53.49 -3.23
C MET A 280 5.40 54.53 -2.13
N LYS A 281 5.84 54.30 -0.89
CA LYS A 281 5.79 55.30 0.20
C LYS A 281 6.85 56.40 0.01
N LYS A 282 8.05 56.07 -0.48
CA LYS A 282 9.11 57.08 -0.74
C LYS A 282 8.77 58.04 -1.89
N ARG A 283 8.06 57.58 -2.92
CA ARG A 283 7.62 58.44 -4.05
C ARG A 283 6.48 59.43 -3.71
N LYS A 284 6.02 59.48 -2.45
CA LYS A 284 4.96 60.36 -1.97
C LYS A 284 5.44 61.44 -0.98
N LYS A 285 6.74 61.52 -0.74
CA LYS A 285 7.40 62.72 -0.22
C LYS A 285 8.09 63.40 -1.40
#